data_AF-A0A7K0XHW4-F1
#
_entry.id   AF-A0A7K0XHW4-F1
#
_cell.length_a   1.000
_cell.length_b   1.000
_cell.length_c   1.000
_cell.angle_alpha   90.00
_cell.angle_beta   90.00
_cell.angle_gamma   90.00
#
_symmetry.space_group_name_H-M   'P 1'
#
loop_
_entity.id
_entity.type
_entity.pdbx_description
1 polymer ?
#
loop_
_entity_poly.entity_id
_entity_poly.type
_entity_poly.pdbx_seq_one_letter_code
_entity_poly.pdbx_strand_id
1 'polypeptide(L)'
;MAPGRDRDPLIAGGLPTQYVDVDPDETAEWVESFDNLVDTQGNYRARYLMLSLLRRAAERNVGVPSLRSTDYINTISPENEPWFPGDEATEREIRRINRWNAAIMVHRAQRPGVAVGGHISSYASSATLYEVGYNHFFRGPDHPGGGDQIFSQGHASPGMYARAFLEGRLTEQQLDGFRQEVSHPGGGLPSYPHPRLMPWFWQFPTVSM
;
A
#
# COMPACT_ATOMS: atom_id res chain seq x y z
N MET A 1 -26.14 -31.43 -17.14
CA MET A 1 -24.86 -30.75 -17.45
C MET A 1 -25.21 -29.44 -18.12
N ALA A 2 -25.05 -28.31 -17.43
CA ALA A 2 -25.25 -26.99 -18.04
C ALA A 2 -23.98 -26.63 -18.84
N PRO A 3 -24.10 -26.07 -20.06
CA PRO A 3 -22.94 -25.69 -20.84
C PRO A 3 -22.27 -24.48 -20.19
N GLY A 4 -20.94 -24.58 -20.01
CA GLY A 4 -20.11 -23.51 -19.49
C GLY A 4 -20.19 -22.28 -20.40
N ARG A 5 -20.37 -21.11 -19.79
CA ARG A 5 -20.18 -19.82 -20.46
C ARG A 5 -18.71 -19.46 -20.29
N ASP A 6 -17.93 -19.62 -21.34
CA ASP A 6 -16.69 -18.86 -21.50
C ASP A 6 -17.08 -17.39 -21.58
N ARG A 7 -16.60 -16.60 -20.62
CA ARG A 7 -16.83 -15.15 -20.53
C ARG A 7 -15.48 -14.51 -20.35
N ASP A 8 -14.90 -14.10 -21.47
CA ASP A 8 -13.65 -13.36 -21.44
C ASP A 8 -13.90 -11.95 -20.87
N PRO A 9 -13.06 -11.48 -19.93
CA PRO A 9 -13.19 -10.15 -19.37
C PRO A 9 -12.82 -9.07 -20.40
N LEU A 10 -13.59 -7.99 -20.42
CA LEU A 10 -13.31 -6.84 -21.27
C LEU A 10 -12.01 -6.14 -20.87
N ILE A 11 -11.23 -5.73 -21.87
CA ILE A 11 -9.96 -5.02 -21.67
C ILE A 11 -10.18 -3.51 -21.83
N ALA A 12 -10.06 -2.73 -20.75
CA ALA A 12 -9.97 -1.27 -20.83
C ALA A 12 -8.52 -0.83 -20.64
N GLY A 13 -7.91 -0.25 -21.68
CA GLY A 13 -6.54 0.24 -21.63
C GLY A 13 -5.47 -0.86 -21.43
N GLY A 14 -5.78 -2.12 -21.78
CA GLY A 14 -4.87 -3.26 -21.61
C GLY A 14 -5.07 -4.06 -20.31
N LEU A 15 -6.02 -3.67 -19.45
CA LEU A 15 -6.31 -4.37 -18.18
C LEU A 15 -7.70 -5.03 -18.21
N PRO A 16 -7.84 -6.28 -17.73
CA PRO A 16 -9.14 -6.91 -17.50
C PRO A 16 -9.97 -6.04 -16.55
N THR A 17 -11.14 -5.63 -17.00
CA THR A 17 -12.10 -4.92 -16.17
C THR A 17 -12.98 -5.91 -15.43
N GLN A 18 -13.46 -5.53 -14.25
CA GLN A 18 -14.48 -6.31 -13.52
C GLN A 18 -15.86 -6.23 -14.17
N TYR A 19 -16.02 -5.51 -15.29
CA TYR A 19 -17.28 -5.38 -16.00
C TYR A 19 -17.48 -6.57 -16.94
N VAL A 20 -18.69 -7.12 -16.91
CA VAL A 20 -19.11 -8.20 -17.81
C VAL A 20 -19.74 -7.57 -19.05
N ASP A 21 -19.24 -7.91 -20.24
CA ASP A 21 -19.93 -7.55 -21.48
C ASP A 21 -21.27 -8.31 -21.56
N VAL A 22 -22.35 -7.56 -21.69
CA VAL A 22 -23.70 -8.12 -21.79
C VAL A 22 -24.12 -8.40 -23.23
N ASP A 23 -23.46 -7.78 -24.21
CA ASP A 23 -23.72 -7.94 -25.64
C ASP A 23 -22.42 -7.80 -26.47
N PRO A 24 -21.64 -8.89 -26.61
CA PRO A 24 -20.36 -8.86 -27.32
C PRO A 24 -20.49 -8.54 -28.82
N ASP A 25 -21.63 -8.84 -29.44
CA ASP A 25 -21.84 -8.59 -30.86
C ASP A 25 -22.00 -7.08 -31.11
N GLU A 26 -22.80 -6.39 -30.28
CA GLU A 26 -22.89 -4.92 -30.34
C GLU A 26 -21.52 -4.28 -30.08
N THR A 27 -20.79 -4.74 -29.06
CA THR A 27 -19.42 -4.24 -28.78
C THR A 27 -18.50 -4.39 -29.99
N ALA A 28 -18.54 -5.54 -30.68
CA ALA A 28 -17.72 -5.79 -31.86
C ALA A 28 -18.04 -4.83 -33.01
N GLU A 29 -19.33 -4.54 -33.26
CA GLU A 29 -19.75 -3.58 -34.29
C GLU A 29 -19.23 -2.16 -34.02
N TRP A 30 -19.24 -1.72 -32.76
CA TRP A 30 -18.67 -0.42 -32.37
C TRP A 30 -17.16 -0.34 -32.57
N VAL A 31 -16.44 -1.42 -32.23
CA VAL A 31 -14.98 -1.52 -32.44
C VAL A 31 -14.65 -1.51 -33.93
N GLU A 32 -15.34 -2.32 -34.74
CA GLU A 32 -15.14 -2.35 -36.19
C GLU A 32 -15.43 -0.99 -36.83
N SER A 33 -16.47 -0.29 -36.35
CA SER A 33 -16.79 1.07 -36.81
C SER A 33 -15.67 2.07 -36.49
N PHE A 34 -15.00 1.93 -35.35
CA PHE A 34 -13.86 2.76 -34.99
C PHE A 34 -12.62 2.45 -35.83
N ASP A 35 -12.31 1.17 -36.06
CA ASP A 35 -11.18 0.75 -36.90
C ASP A 35 -11.35 1.24 -38.33
N ASN A 36 -12.54 1.07 -38.90
CA ASN A 36 -12.87 1.60 -40.23
C ASN A 36 -12.72 3.14 -40.31
N LEU A 37 -13.05 3.88 -39.25
CA LEU A 37 -12.84 5.33 -39.20
C LEU A 37 -11.35 5.70 -39.21
N VAL A 38 -10.52 4.94 -38.48
CA VAL A 38 -9.06 5.12 -38.46
C VAL A 38 -8.49 4.87 -39.85
N ASP A 39 -8.89 3.77 -40.50
CA ASP A 39 -8.37 3.37 -41.82
C ASP A 39 -8.79 4.33 -42.93
N THR A 40 -10.02 4.85 -42.88
CA THR A 40 -10.58 5.69 -43.96
C THR A 40 -10.34 7.19 -43.76
N GLN A 41 -10.33 7.68 -42.52
CA GLN A 41 -10.25 9.13 -42.20
C GLN A 41 -9.03 9.51 -41.34
N GLY A 42 -8.25 8.53 -40.90
CA GLY A 42 -6.98 8.73 -40.20
C GLY A 42 -7.09 9.08 -38.72
N ASN A 43 -5.93 8.97 -38.05
CA ASN A 43 -5.78 9.12 -36.59
C ASN A 43 -6.33 10.43 -36.02
N TYR A 44 -6.21 11.55 -36.75
CA TYR A 44 -6.70 12.84 -36.27
C TYR A 44 -8.22 12.84 -36.09
N ARG A 45 -8.94 12.32 -37.08
CA ARG A 45 -10.41 12.26 -37.05
C ARG A 45 -10.90 11.28 -35.99
N ALA A 46 -10.27 10.10 -35.91
CA ALA A 46 -10.57 9.10 -34.89
C ALA A 46 -10.37 9.67 -33.47
N ARG A 47 -9.25 10.36 -33.23
CA ARG A 47 -8.98 11.03 -31.95
C ARG A 47 -10.02 12.09 -31.61
N TYR A 48 -10.43 12.90 -32.58
CA TYR A 48 -11.49 13.89 -32.38
C TYR A 48 -12.80 13.21 -31.95
N LEU A 49 -13.22 12.15 -32.66
CA LEU A 49 -14.46 11.42 -32.34
C LEU A 49 -14.41 10.84 -30.93
N MET A 50 -13.31 10.19 -30.53
CA MET A 50 -13.15 9.64 -29.18
C MET A 50 -13.27 10.71 -28.10
N LEU A 51 -12.64 11.87 -28.28
CA LEU A 51 -12.76 12.98 -27.33
C LEU A 51 -14.19 13.55 -27.29
N SER A 52 -14.90 13.56 -28.42
CA SER A 52 -16.31 13.95 -28.48
C SER A 52 -17.21 12.95 -27.74
N LEU A 53 -16.99 11.65 -27.91
CA LEU A 53 -17.72 10.60 -27.21
C LEU A 53 -17.46 10.63 -25.70
N LEU A 54 -16.20 10.82 -25.27
CA LEU A 54 -15.86 11.00 -23.86
C LEU A 54 -16.56 12.22 -23.25
N ARG A 55 -16.56 13.36 -23.96
CA ARG A 55 -17.31 14.56 -23.52
C ARG A 55 -18.80 14.25 -23.39
N ARG A 56 -19.38 13.58 -24.38
CA ARG A 56 -20.80 13.22 -24.38
C ARG A 56 -21.15 12.26 -23.25
N ALA A 57 -20.29 11.28 -22.98
CA ALA A 57 -20.43 10.35 -21.87
C ALA A 57 -20.39 11.08 -20.52
N ALA A 58 -19.50 12.07 -20.35
CA ALA A 58 -19.45 12.91 -19.17
C ALA A 58 -20.72 13.77 -19.00
N GLU A 59 -21.20 14.43 -20.06
CA GLU A 59 -22.47 15.18 -20.05
C GLU A 59 -23.68 14.31 -19.65
N ARG A 60 -23.61 13.01 -19.96
CA ARG A 60 -24.68 12.04 -19.70
C ARG A 60 -24.45 11.23 -18.43
N ASN A 61 -23.41 11.54 -17.64
CA ASN A 61 -23.04 10.83 -16.41
C ASN A 61 -22.89 9.31 -16.58
N VAL A 62 -22.34 8.87 -17.72
CA VAL A 62 -22.10 7.44 -18.02
C VAL A 62 -20.99 6.85 -17.14
N GLY A 63 -20.21 7.68 -16.45
CA GLY A 63 -19.22 7.23 -15.47
C GLY A 63 -17.90 6.73 -16.06
N VAL A 64 -17.57 7.12 -17.30
CA VAL A 64 -16.29 6.75 -17.93
C VAL A 64 -15.15 7.52 -17.25
N PRO A 65 -14.12 6.85 -16.70
CA PRO A 65 -13.00 7.54 -16.07
C PRO A 65 -12.22 8.38 -17.10
N SER A 66 -11.71 9.53 -16.67
CA SER A 66 -10.88 10.39 -17.51
C SER A 66 -9.62 9.67 -17.99
N LEU A 67 -8.99 10.11 -19.09
CA LEU A 67 -7.74 9.54 -19.62
C LEU A 67 -6.55 9.48 -18.63
N ARG A 68 -6.65 10.12 -17.45
CA ARG A 68 -5.63 10.12 -16.39
C ARG A 68 -6.07 9.42 -15.10
N SER A 69 -7.27 8.86 -15.09
CA SER A 69 -7.83 8.14 -13.95
C SER A 69 -8.23 6.75 -14.39
N THR A 70 -7.96 5.76 -13.56
CA THR A 70 -8.61 4.46 -13.65
C THR A 70 -9.90 4.51 -12.83
N ASP A 71 -10.74 3.48 -12.96
CA ASP A 71 -11.86 3.30 -12.05
C ASP A 71 -11.41 3.17 -10.60
N TYR A 72 -12.31 3.47 -9.67
CA TYR A 72 -12.08 3.34 -8.24
C TYR A 72 -12.19 1.88 -7.77
N ILE A 73 -11.37 1.02 -8.38
CA ILE A 73 -11.24 -0.42 -8.13
C ILE A 73 -9.74 -0.78 -8.03
N ASN A 74 -9.44 -2.02 -7.63
CA ASN A 74 -8.05 -2.51 -7.58
C ASN A 74 -7.44 -2.61 -8.98
N THR A 75 -6.20 -2.14 -9.12
CA THR A 75 -5.43 -2.21 -10.39
C THR A 75 -5.11 -3.66 -10.80
N ILE A 76 -4.87 -4.55 -9.83
CA ILE A 76 -4.63 -5.97 -10.05
C ILE A 76 -5.96 -6.69 -9.80
N SER A 77 -6.48 -7.37 -10.82
CA SER A 77 -7.73 -8.12 -10.73
C SER A 77 -7.54 -9.47 -10.00
N PRO A 78 -8.61 -10.06 -9.43
CA PRO A 78 -8.52 -11.32 -8.69
C PRO A 78 -7.91 -12.48 -9.49
N GLU A 79 -8.17 -12.55 -10.79
CA GLU A 79 -7.61 -13.58 -11.68
C GLU A 79 -6.12 -13.39 -11.98
N ASN A 80 -5.60 -12.17 -11.79
CA ASN A 80 -4.17 -11.85 -11.91
C ASN A 80 -3.48 -11.76 -10.54
N GLU A 81 -4.21 -12.00 -9.45
CA GLU A 81 -3.65 -11.97 -8.10
C GLU A 81 -2.78 -13.22 -7.88
N PRO A 82 -1.49 -13.05 -7.54
CA PRO A 82 -0.61 -14.17 -7.28
C PRO A 82 -1.01 -14.88 -5.98
N TRP A 83 -0.66 -16.16 -5.87
CA TRP A 83 -0.83 -16.90 -4.62
C TRP A 83 -0.04 -16.24 -3.47
N PHE A 84 -0.67 -16.12 -2.30
CA PHE A 84 -0.02 -15.57 -1.11
C PHE A 84 0.92 -16.63 -0.50
N PRO A 85 2.24 -16.36 -0.39
CA PRO A 85 3.21 -17.40 -0.01
C PRO A 85 3.27 -17.70 1.49
N GLY A 86 2.66 -16.87 2.34
CA GLY A 86 2.77 -16.98 3.80
C GLY A 86 1.62 -17.70 4.49
N ASP A 87 1.76 -17.91 5.80
CA ASP A 87 0.67 -18.34 6.68
C ASP A 87 -0.09 -17.12 7.22
N GLU A 88 -1.24 -16.82 6.61
CA GLU A 88 -2.05 -15.68 6.99
C GLU A 88 -2.47 -15.67 8.47
N ALA A 89 -2.65 -16.84 9.10
CA ALA A 89 -3.09 -16.91 10.49
C ALA A 89 -1.96 -16.50 11.44
N THR A 90 -0.77 -17.06 11.23
CA THR A 90 0.43 -16.70 11.98
C THR A 90 0.81 -15.24 11.75
N GLU A 91 0.81 -14.76 10.50
CA GLU A 91 1.14 -13.37 10.19
C GLU A 91 0.13 -12.37 10.77
N ARG A 92 -1.15 -12.76 10.84
CA ARG A 92 -2.18 -11.96 11.52
C ARG A 92 -1.93 -11.88 13.02
N GLU A 93 -1.46 -12.96 13.65
CA GLU A 93 -1.13 -12.96 15.07
C GLU A 93 0.08 -12.08 15.39
N ILE A 94 1.17 -12.22 14.62
CA ILE A 94 2.36 -11.36 14.74
C ILE A 94 1.95 -9.89 14.61
N ARG A 95 1.12 -9.57 13.60
CA ARG A 95 0.60 -8.21 13.39
C ARG A 95 -0.24 -7.71 14.57
N ARG A 96 -1.03 -8.55 15.24
CA ARG A 96 -1.79 -8.18 16.46
C ARG A 96 -0.85 -7.83 17.60
N ILE A 97 0.19 -8.64 17.81
CA ILE A 97 1.20 -8.40 18.85
C ILE A 97 1.93 -7.07 18.59
N ASN A 98 2.38 -6.82 17.36
CA ASN A 98 3.06 -5.56 17.03
C ASN A 98 2.15 -4.34 17.21
N ARG A 99 0.88 -4.42 16.80
CA ARG A 99 -0.11 -3.36 17.04
C ARG A 99 -0.31 -3.08 18.53
N TRP A 100 -0.42 -4.14 19.34
CA TRP A 100 -0.55 -4.01 20.79
C TRP A 100 0.67 -3.34 21.41
N ASN A 101 1.88 -3.84 21.13
CA ASN A 101 3.12 -3.30 21.67
C ASN A 101 3.32 -1.83 21.27
N ALA A 102 3.04 -1.48 20.00
CA ALA A 102 3.11 -0.10 19.53
C ALA A 102 2.15 0.83 20.27
N ALA A 103 0.89 0.40 20.44
CA ALA A 103 -0.13 1.19 21.15
C ALA A 103 0.20 1.35 22.64
N ILE A 104 0.62 0.28 23.31
CA ILE A 104 0.95 0.30 24.74
C ILE A 104 2.21 1.11 25.02
N MET A 105 3.24 1.03 24.17
CA MET A 105 4.43 1.87 24.30
C MET A 105 4.07 3.36 24.28
N VAL A 106 3.24 3.79 23.31
CA VAL A 106 2.78 5.19 23.24
C VAL A 106 1.91 5.54 24.45
N HIS A 107 1.00 4.64 24.85
CA HIS A 107 0.14 4.87 26.01
C HIS A 107 0.93 5.04 27.32
N ARG A 108 1.94 4.18 27.56
CA ARG A 108 2.85 4.29 28.71
C ARG A 108 3.60 5.63 28.70
N ALA A 109 4.04 6.09 27.52
CA ALA A 109 4.70 7.39 27.35
C ALA A 109 3.76 8.60 27.55
N GLN A 110 2.43 8.40 27.50
CA GLN A 110 1.43 9.45 27.79
C GLN A 110 1.04 9.55 29.27
N ARG A 111 1.56 8.69 30.14
CA ARG A 111 1.17 8.72 31.56
C ARG A 111 1.52 10.08 32.21
N PRO A 112 0.77 10.50 33.25
CA PRO A 112 1.10 11.69 34.01
C PRO A 112 2.55 11.69 34.49
N GLY A 113 3.24 12.82 34.35
CA GLY A 113 4.66 12.98 34.69
C GLY A 113 5.65 12.69 33.56
N VAL A 114 5.21 12.07 32.44
CA VAL A 114 6.03 11.88 31.23
C VAL A 114 5.49 12.70 30.07
N ALA A 115 4.30 12.37 29.57
CA ALA A 115 3.53 13.13 28.56
C ALA A 115 4.32 13.58 27.30
N VAL A 116 5.17 12.72 26.74
CA VAL A 116 6.10 13.05 25.62
C VAL A 116 5.50 12.93 24.20
N GLY A 117 4.17 12.80 24.10
CA GLY A 117 3.48 12.57 22.83
C GLY A 117 3.73 11.18 22.17
N GLY A 118 3.21 10.99 20.97
CA GLY A 118 3.32 9.76 20.18
C GLY A 118 2.09 9.52 19.31
N HIS A 119 2.23 8.72 18.24
CA HIS A 119 1.14 8.44 17.28
C HIS A 119 0.80 6.96 17.30
N ILE A 120 -0.48 6.64 17.47
CA ILE A 120 -0.99 5.26 17.42
C ILE A 120 -1.57 4.96 16.03
N SER A 121 -2.39 5.88 15.51
CA SER A 121 -3.19 5.66 14.30
C SER A 121 -2.35 5.47 13.03
N SER A 122 -1.22 6.18 12.89
CA SER A 122 -0.38 6.10 11.68
C SER A 122 0.19 4.71 11.44
N TYR A 123 0.73 4.07 12.47
CA TYR A 123 1.17 2.67 12.33
C TYR A 123 -0.04 1.74 12.23
N ALA A 124 -1.12 1.97 12.99
CA ALA A 124 -2.30 1.12 12.92
C ALA A 124 -2.93 1.06 11.52
N SER A 125 -2.93 2.14 10.72
CA SER A 125 -3.45 2.09 9.35
C SER A 125 -2.50 1.36 8.38
N SER A 126 -1.20 1.43 8.61
CA SER A 126 -0.16 0.90 7.70
C SER A 126 0.45 -0.44 8.13
N ALA A 127 0.11 -0.98 9.30
CA ALA A 127 0.81 -2.15 9.85
C ALA A 127 0.78 -3.35 8.90
N THR A 128 -0.35 -3.64 8.24
CA THR A 128 -0.43 -4.77 7.30
C THR A 128 0.57 -4.63 6.16
N LEU A 129 0.74 -3.41 5.62
CA LEU A 129 1.69 -3.13 4.54
C LEU A 129 3.14 -3.35 5.00
N TYR A 130 3.49 -2.90 6.22
CA TYR A 130 4.80 -3.16 6.78
C TYR A 130 5.05 -4.64 7.07
N GLU A 131 4.08 -5.36 7.63
CA GLU A 131 4.25 -6.80 7.94
C GLU A 131 4.42 -7.64 6.67
N VAL A 132 3.66 -7.37 5.60
CA VAL A 132 3.87 -8.01 4.29
C VAL A 132 5.28 -7.69 3.78
N GLY A 133 5.71 -6.43 3.90
CA GLY A 133 7.07 -6.01 3.59
C GLY A 133 8.13 -6.82 4.35
N TYR A 134 8.01 -6.91 5.68
CA TYR A 134 8.95 -7.64 6.53
C TYR A 134 9.00 -9.14 6.25
N ASN A 135 7.86 -9.77 5.98
CA ASN A 135 7.80 -11.23 5.82
C ASN A 135 8.22 -11.67 4.41
N HIS A 136 7.98 -10.86 3.38
CA HIS A 136 8.05 -11.33 1.98
C HIS A 136 8.94 -10.50 1.05
N PHE A 137 9.34 -9.28 1.43
CA PHE A 137 10.03 -8.38 0.50
C PHE A 137 11.35 -7.82 1.04
N PHE A 138 11.34 -7.24 2.25
CA PHE A 138 12.43 -6.44 2.77
C PHE A 138 13.70 -7.26 2.99
N ARG A 139 14.77 -6.86 2.31
CA ARG A 139 16.09 -7.47 2.41
C ARG A 139 16.95 -6.72 3.41
N GLY A 140 17.50 -7.46 4.39
CA GLY A 140 18.45 -6.91 5.36
C GLY A 140 19.82 -6.57 4.74
N PRO A 141 20.69 -5.85 5.49
CA PRO A 141 22.00 -5.40 5.00
C PRO A 141 22.92 -6.53 4.51
N ASP A 142 22.80 -7.72 5.10
CA ASP A 142 23.62 -8.89 4.80
C ASP A 142 23.10 -9.72 3.61
N HIS A 143 22.04 -9.26 2.94
CA HIS A 143 21.50 -9.96 1.77
C HIS A 143 22.52 -9.93 0.61
N PRO A 144 22.78 -11.05 -0.10
CA PRO A 144 23.85 -11.13 -1.11
C PRO A 144 23.81 -10.10 -2.23
N GLY A 145 22.61 -9.62 -2.59
CA GLY A 145 22.39 -8.59 -3.61
C GLY A 145 22.38 -7.15 -3.08
N GLY A 146 22.72 -6.94 -1.80
CA GLY A 146 22.50 -5.69 -1.07
C GLY A 146 21.14 -5.65 -0.38
N GLY A 147 21.08 -4.91 0.73
CA GLY A 147 19.85 -4.67 1.49
C GLY A 147 18.99 -3.54 0.91
N ASP A 148 17.69 -3.61 1.16
CA ASP A 148 16.74 -2.60 0.69
C ASP A 148 16.86 -1.32 1.51
N GLN A 149 16.66 -0.17 0.86
CA GLN A 149 16.64 1.14 1.53
C GLN A 149 15.20 1.51 1.88
N ILE A 150 14.81 1.34 3.14
CA ILE A 150 13.43 1.52 3.59
C ILE A 150 13.26 2.88 4.27
N PHE A 151 12.58 3.80 3.59
CA PHE A 151 12.23 5.13 4.10
C PHE A 151 10.93 5.06 4.90
N SER A 152 11.00 4.47 6.11
CA SER A 152 9.85 4.29 6.99
C SER A 152 9.16 5.62 7.31
N GLN A 153 7.82 5.67 7.34
CA GLN A 153 7.10 6.87 7.74
C GLN A 153 7.47 7.24 9.18
N GLY A 154 7.93 8.48 9.40
CA GLY A 154 8.44 8.88 10.72
C GLY A 154 7.46 8.61 11.86
N HIS A 155 6.19 8.99 11.68
CA HIS A 155 5.12 8.80 12.67
C HIS A 155 4.74 7.33 12.92
N ALA A 156 5.20 6.39 12.09
CA ALA A 156 5.00 4.95 12.27
C ALA A 156 6.14 4.28 13.08
N SER A 157 7.12 5.06 13.58
CA SER A 157 8.23 4.55 14.40
C SER A 157 7.80 3.64 15.57
N PRO A 158 6.65 3.84 16.25
CA PRO A 158 6.23 2.92 17.31
C PRO A 158 6.06 1.47 16.83
N GLY A 159 5.61 1.29 15.60
CA GLY A 159 5.47 -0.04 15.00
C GLY A 159 6.80 -0.72 14.71
N MET A 160 7.78 0.04 14.24
CA MET A 160 9.12 -0.49 13.96
C MET A 160 9.82 -0.93 15.25
N TYR A 161 9.65 -0.17 16.33
CA TYR A 161 10.13 -0.57 17.66
C TYR A 161 9.39 -1.78 18.23
N ALA A 162 8.06 -1.85 18.04
CA ALA A 162 7.27 -3.00 18.47
C ALA A 162 7.72 -4.30 17.78
N ARG A 163 7.96 -4.27 16.46
CA ARG A 163 8.50 -5.40 15.71
C ARG A 163 9.92 -5.75 16.17
N ALA A 164 10.79 -4.76 16.34
CA ALA A 164 12.16 -4.97 16.82
C ALA A 164 12.22 -5.57 18.24
N PHE A 165 11.28 -5.20 19.12
CA PHE A 165 11.10 -5.82 20.43
C PHE A 165 10.68 -7.28 20.32
N LEU A 166 9.69 -7.57 19.46
CA LEU A 166 9.25 -8.95 19.21
C LEU A 166 10.37 -9.83 18.64
N GLU A 167 11.27 -9.25 17.84
CA GLU A 167 12.48 -9.90 17.30
C GLU A 167 13.62 -10.02 18.32
N GLY A 168 13.45 -9.51 19.55
CA GLY A 168 14.47 -9.54 20.60
C GLY A 168 15.62 -8.54 20.38
N ARG A 169 15.48 -7.58 19.46
CA ARG A 169 16.50 -6.54 19.19
C ARG A 169 16.39 -5.33 20.13
N LEU A 170 15.24 -5.16 20.77
CA LEU A 170 15.00 -4.14 21.81
C LEU A 170 14.49 -4.79 23.08
N THR A 171 14.78 -4.17 24.22
CA THR A 171 14.30 -4.61 25.53
C THR A 171 13.04 -3.85 25.94
N GLU A 172 12.26 -4.40 26.89
CA GLU A 172 11.11 -3.69 27.46
C GLU A 172 11.53 -2.36 28.10
N GLN A 173 12.70 -2.33 28.77
CA GLN A 173 13.22 -1.12 29.38
C GLN A 173 13.51 -0.01 28.36
N GLN A 174 13.96 -0.36 27.15
CA GLN A 174 14.12 0.63 26.07
C GLN A 174 12.77 1.14 25.56
N LEU A 175 11.77 0.27 25.42
CA LEU A 175 10.42 0.64 25.01
C LEU A 175 9.76 1.59 26.01
N ASP A 176 9.92 1.34 27.31
CA ASP A 176 9.43 2.23 28.37
C ASP A 176 10.12 3.61 28.36
N GLY A 177 11.32 3.69 27.78
CA GLY A 177 12.04 4.93 27.50
C GLY A 177 11.68 5.62 26.18
N PHE A 178 10.60 5.21 25.49
CA PHE A 178 10.18 5.87 24.25
C PHE A 178 10.03 7.39 24.43
N ARG A 179 10.72 8.16 23.57
CA ARG A 179 10.86 9.62 23.57
C ARG A 179 11.49 10.23 24.84
N GLN A 180 12.19 9.43 25.62
CA GLN A 180 12.86 9.84 26.85
C GLN A 180 14.35 9.50 26.81
N GLU A 181 15.03 9.87 25.73
CA GLU A 181 16.42 9.47 25.44
C GLU A 181 17.43 9.92 26.51
N VAL A 182 17.14 11.03 27.21
CA VAL A 182 17.99 11.58 28.28
C VAL A 182 17.39 11.31 29.67
N SER A 183 16.07 11.41 29.83
CA SER A 183 15.40 11.37 31.13
C SER A 183 15.11 9.97 31.65
N HIS A 184 15.07 8.95 30.77
CA HIS A 184 14.80 7.58 31.20
C HIS A 184 16.10 6.86 31.62
N PRO A 185 16.16 6.24 32.81
CA PRO A 185 17.39 5.62 33.33
C PRO A 185 17.98 4.50 32.46
N GLY A 186 17.14 3.81 31.67
CA GLY A 186 17.57 2.74 30.77
C GLY A 186 17.97 3.23 29.37
N GLY A 187 18.11 4.54 29.18
CA GLY A 187 18.09 5.16 27.86
C GLY A 187 16.68 5.18 27.26
N GLY A 188 16.56 5.73 26.06
CA GLY A 188 15.27 5.88 25.39
C GLY A 188 15.36 5.71 23.89
N LEU A 189 14.18 5.55 23.28
CA LEU A 189 14.04 5.44 21.83
C LEU A 189 13.68 6.83 21.27
N PRO A 190 14.36 7.29 20.20
CA PRO A 190 14.00 8.57 19.58
C PRO A 190 12.56 8.56 19.06
N SER A 191 11.97 9.75 18.93
CA SER A 191 10.59 9.88 18.47
C SER A 191 10.39 9.37 17.04
N TYR A 192 11.39 9.52 16.18
CA TYR A 192 11.33 9.26 14.74
C TYR A 192 12.66 8.68 14.24
N PRO A 193 12.78 8.33 12.95
CA PRO A 193 14.04 7.89 12.35
C PRO A 193 15.13 8.96 12.43
N HIS A 194 15.97 8.87 13.46
CA HIS A 194 17.09 9.78 13.70
C HIS A 194 18.40 8.99 13.78
N PRO A 195 19.12 8.82 12.66
CA PRO A 195 20.39 8.10 12.63
C PRO A 195 21.45 8.70 13.58
N ARG A 196 21.42 10.02 13.80
CA ARG A 196 22.34 10.66 14.76
C ARG A 196 22.08 10.22 16.21
N LEU A 197 20.82 9.93 16.56
CA LEU A 197 20.40 9.58 17.92
C LEU A 197 20.47 8.06 18.16
N MET A 198 20.22 7.25 17.13
CA MET A 198 20.24 5.79 17.21
C MET A 198 20.91 5.19 15.96
N PRO A 199 22.24 5.36 15.81
CA PRO A 199 22.98 5.09 14.56
C PRO A 199 23.03 3.62 14.15
N TRP A 200 22.79 2.71 15.08
CA TRP A 200 22.76 1.27 14.83
C TRP A 200 21.37 0.76 14.42
N PHE A 201 20.35 1.61 14.44
CA PHE A 201 18.96 1.23 14.16
C PHE A 201 18.39 1.99 12.96
N TRP A 202 18.46 3.33 12.99
CA TRP A 202 17.87 4.16 11.93
C TRP A 202 18.87 4.54 10.86
N GLN A 203 18.41 4.53 9.60
CA GLN A 203 19.23 4.85 8.42
C GLN A 203 18.84 6.18 7.75
N PHE A 204 17.53 6.44 7.58
CA PHE A 204 17.03 7.58 6.79
C PHE A 204 16.04 8.43 7.59
N PRO A 205 16.26 9.77 7.73
CA PRO A 205 15.32 10.66 8.39
C PRO A 205 14.15 11.05 7.49
N THR A 206 12.92 10.82 7.96
CA THR A 206 11.69 10.89 7.13
C THR A 206 10.52 11.62 7.79
N VAL A 207 10.71 12.25 8.95
CA VAL A 207 9.58 12.91 9.64
C VAL A 207 9.23 14.29 9.05
N SER A 208 10.19 14.97 8.42
CA SER A 208 9.91 16.16 7.62
C SER A 208 9.31 15.71 6.30
N MET A 209 8.01 15.97 6.12
CA MET A 209 7.27 15.67 4.89
C MET A 209 7.58 16.67 3.78
#